data_AF-A0A7C5K134-F1
#
_entry.id   AF-A0A7C5K134-F1
#
_cell.length_a   1.000
_cell.length_b   1.000
_cell.length_c   1.000
_cell.angle_alpha   90.00
_cell.angle_beta   90.00
_cell.angle_gamma   90.00
#
_symmetry.space_group_name_H-M   'P 1'
#
loop_
_entity.id
_entity.type
_entity.pdbx_description
1 polymer ?
#
loop_
_entity_poly.entity_id
_entity_poly.type
_entity_poly.pdbx_seq_one_letter_code
_entity_poly.pdbx_strand_id
1 'polypeptide(L)'
;MSFRDYLHEKAEESRHNETTAYLMFLAGTIFFVGGVLETLFIYQFVNTPPEWFIFIPYYTEPHAGAVMGLSLIIGGLVLIVYGIVAGISYSRDRSWYMNELRKANSLEETLLSRKTVAVKEEIKKQKAPVKKTSKNSGK
;
A
#
# COMPACT_ATOMS: atom_id res chain seq x y z
N MET A 1 1.05 -13.49 20.22
CA MET A 1 1.83 -12.50 19.46
C MET A 1 1.57 -11.13 20.06
N SER A 2 2.59 -10.28 20.15
CA SER A 2 2.37 -8.89 20.60
C SER A 2 1.68 -8.08 19.49
N PHE A 3 0.96 -7.02 19.85
CA PHE A 3 0.29 -6.14 18.87
C PHE A 3 1.27 -5.56 17.83
N ARG A 4 2.55 -5.36 18.22
CA ARG A 4 3.60 -4.92 17.31
C ARG A 4 3.96 -5.98 16.29
N ASP A 5 4.10 -7.24 16.71
CA ASP A 5 4.41 -8.36 15.80
C ASP A 5 3.29 -8.52 14.77
N TYR A 6 2.02 -8.42 15.20
CA TYR A 6 0.86 -8.46 14.32
C TYR A 6 0.88 -7.34 13.27
N LEU A 7 1.17 -6.10 13.68
CA LEU A 7 1.25 -4.96 12.77
C LEU A 7 2.44 -5.08 11.80
N HIS A 8 3.56 -5.64 12.24
CA HIS A 8 4.72 -5.88 11.39
C HIS A 8 4.43 -6.94 10.32
N GLU A 9 3.80 -8.05 10.71
CA GLU A 9 3.43 -9.12 9.80
C GLU A 9 2.38 -8.67 8.78
N LYS A 10 1.38 -7.88 9.21
CA LYS A 10 0.40 -7.29 8.29
C LYS A 10 1.00 -6.25 7.34
N ALA A 11 1.99 -5.48 7.78
CA ALA A 11 2.68 -4.53 6.90
C ALA A 11 3.51 -5.24 5.82
N GLU A 12 4.13 -6.38 6.16
CA GLU A 12 4.90 -7.19 5.21
C GLU A 12 3.98 -7.92 4.21
N GLU A 13 2.87 -8.49 4.69
CA GLU A 13 1.84 -9.09 3.85
C GLU A 13 1.24 -8.06 2.87
N SER A 14 0.96 -6.85 3.36
CA SER A 14 0.47 -5.75 2.54
C SER A 14 1.47 -5.32 1.45
N ARG A 15 2.78 -5.30 1.75
CA ARG A 15 3.83 -5.04 0.74
C ARG A 15 3.85 -6.10 -0.35
N HIS A 16 3.69 -7.36 0.03
CA HIS A 16 3.62 -8.46 -0.95
C HIS A 16 2.37 -8.31 -1.84
N ASN A 17 1.21 -8.06 -1.24
CA ASN A 17 -0.04 -7.88 -1.97
C ASN A 17 -0.01 -6.65 -2.90
N GLU A 18 0.64 -5.57 -2.48
CA GLU A 18 0.90 -4.39 -3.31
C GLU A 18 1.71 -4.77 -4.57
N THR A 19 2.76 -5.58 -4.40
CA THR A 19 3.58 -6.07 -5.52
C THR A 19 2.75 -6.96 -6.46
N THR A 20 1.92 -7.84 -5.91
CA THR A 20 1.02 -8.70 -6.69
C THR A 20 0.00 -7.89 -7.49
N ALA A 21 -0.55 -6.82 -6.92
CA ALA A 21 -1.46 -5.92 -7.63
C ALA A 21 -0.75 -5.20 -8.80
N TYR A 22 0.49 -4.76 -8.61
CA TYR A 22 1.31 -4.20 -9.70
C TYR A 22 1.59 -5.23 -10.80
N LEU A 23 1.89 -6.48 -10.45
CA LEU A 23 2.10 -7.55 -11.43
C LEU A 23 0.82 -7.87 -12.21
N MET A 24 -0.35 -7.86 -11.56
CA MET A 24 -1.64 -8.04 -12.23
C MET A 24 -1.95 -6.89 -13.19
N PHE A 25 -1.67 -5.65 -12.78
CA PHE A 25 -1.78 -4.49 -13.68
C PHE A 25 -0.87 -4.63 -14.89
N LEU A 26 0.40 -5.00 -14.70
CA LEU A 26 1.37 -5.20 -15.77
C LEU A 26 0.99 -6.35 -16.72
N ALA A 27 0.50 -7.47 -16.19
CA ALA A 27 -0.01 -8.56 -16.99
C ALA A 27 -1.24 -8.11 -17.82
N GLY A 28 -2.13 -7.33 -17.21
CA GLY A 28 -3.29 -6.76 -17.88
C GLY A 28 -2.92 -5.83 -19.04
N THR A 29 -1.90 -4.97 -18.87
CA THR A 29 -1.43 -4.10 -19.97
C THR A 29 -0.80 -4.90 -21.10
N ILE A 30 -0.02 -5.94 -20.80
CA ILE A 30 0.55 -6.84 -21.81
C ILE A 30 -0.56 -7.55 -22.61
N PHE A 31 -1.57 -8.10 -21.93
CA PHE A 31 -2.70 -8.75 -22.61
C PHE A 31 -3.55 -7.78 -23.41
N PHE A 32 -3.78 -6.57 -22.90
CA PHE A 32 -4.51 -5.54 -23.62
C PHE A 32 -3.79 -5.13 -24.91
N VAL A 33 -2.51 -4.77 -24.82
CA VAL A 33 -1.70 -4.40 -26.00
C VAL A 33 -1.57 -5.58 -26.96
N GLY A 34 -1.32 -6.78 -26.44
CA GLY A 34 -1.24 -8.01 -27.24
C GLY A 34 -2.54 -8.31 -27.99
N GLY A 35 -3.68 -8.19 -27.34
CA GLY A 35 -4.99 -8.42 -27.96
C GLY A 35 -5.34 -7.38 -29.03
N VAL A 36 -4.97 -6.12 -28.82
CA VAL A 36 -5.12 -5.06 -29.84
C VAL A 36 -4.21 -5.33 -31.04
N LEU A 37 -2.95 -5.71 -30.81
CA LEU A 37 -2.01 -6.05 -31.88
C LEU A 37 -2.48 -7.27 -32.67
N GLU A 38 -2.91 -8.33 -32.01
CA GLU A 38 -3.44 -9.54 -32.65
C GLU A 38 -4.63 -9.19 -33.55
N THR A 39 -5.55 -8.38 -33.04
CA THR A 39 -6.71 -7.89 -33.80
C THR A 39 -6.26 -7.11 -35.04
N LEU A 40 -5.31 -6.18 -34.90
CA LEU A 40 -4.79 -5.38 -36.02
C LEU A 40 -4.09 -6.25 -37.07
N PHE A 41 -3.27 -7.22 -36.66
CA PHE A 41 -2.58 -8.13 -37.57
C PHE A 41 -3.56 -8.95 -38.39
N ILE A 42 -4.63 -9.45 -37.77
CA ILE A 42 -5.64 -10.22 -38.50
C ILE A 42 -6.37 -9.34 -39.50
N TYR A 43 -6.81 -8.14 -39.12
CA TYR A 43 -7.48 -7.23 -40.06
C TYR A 43 -6.58 -6.78 -41.21
N GLN A 44 -5.29 -6.57 -40.95
CA GLN A 44 -4.30 -6.26 -41.99
C GLN A 44 -4.07 -7.44 -42.94
N PHE A 45 -4.11 -8.69 -42.44
CA PHE A 45 -3.97 -9.89 -43.27
C PHE A 45 -5.24 -10.21 -44.07
N VAL A 46 -6.41 -9.92 -43.51
CA VAL A 46 -7.74 -10.27 -44.08
C VAL A 46 -8.32 -9.14 -44.96
N ASN A 47 -7.63 -8.01 -45.12
CA ASN A 47 -8.00 -6.90 -46.03
C ASN A 47 -9.46 -6.38 -45.87
N THR A 48 -10.03 -6.54 -44.68
CA THR A 48 -11.38 -6.08 -44.38
C THR A 48 -11.27 -4.91 -43.40
N PRO A 49 -11.90 -3.75 -43.66
CA PRO A 49 -11.81 -2.62 -42.76
C PRO A 49 -12.51 -2.97 -41.43
N PRO A 50 -11.79 -2.87 -40.29
CA PRO A 50 -12.41 -3.10 -38.99
C PRO A 50 -13.35 -1.97 -38.58
N GLU A 51 -14.57 -2.31 -38.19
CA GLU A 51 -15.45 -1.39 -37.48
C GLU A 51 -15.14 -1.44 -35.98
N TRP A 52 -14.39 -0.43 -35.51
CA TRP A 52 -13.99 -0.28 -34.12
C TRP A 52 -15.02 0.54 -33.33
N PHE A 53 -15.41 0.04 -32.15
CA PHE A 53 -15.96 0.88 -31.10
C PHE A 53 -14.88 1.15 -30.06
N ILE A 54 -14.22 2.31 -30.20
CA ILE A 54 -13.09 2.78 -29.38
C ILE A 54 -11.87 1.85 -29.43
N PHE A 55 -11.94 0.64 -28.84
CA PHE A 55 -10.87 -0.37 -28.82
C PHE A 55 -11.38 -1.81 -29.01
N ILE A 56 -12.68 -2.00 -29.22
CA ILE A 56 -13.29 -3.33 -29.38
C ILE A 56 -13.77 -3.46 -30.83
N PRO A 57 -13.28 -4.46 -31.59
CA PRO A 57 -13.82 -4.75 -32.91
C PRO A 57 -15.22 -5.38 -32.77
N TYR A 58 -16.24 -4.74 -33.33
CA TYR A 58 -17.65 -5.17 -33.18
C TYR A 58 -18.11 -6.10 -34.32
N TYR A 59 -17.55 -5.91 -35.52
CA TYR A 59 -17.83 -6.74 -36.70
C TYR A 59 -16.57 -7.55 -37.08
N THR A 60 -16.48 -8.76 -36.54
CA THR A 60 -15.49 -9.77 -36.95
C THR A 60 -16.23 -10.94 -37.60
N GLU A 61 -15.71 -11.45 -38.72
CA GLU A 61 -16.08 -12.80 -39.14
C GLU A 61 -15.63 -13.78 -38.05
N PRO A 62 -16.44 -14.80 -37.70
CA PRO A 62 -16.11 -15.72 -36.62
C PRO A 62 -14.94 -16.64 -37.01
N HIS A 63 -13.72 -16.16 -36.82
CA HIS A 63 -12.48 -16.93 -36.90
C HIS A 63 -11.80 -17.00 -35.53
N ALA A 64 -11.07 -18.08 -35.26
CA ALA A 64 -10.48 -18.34 -33.93
C ALA A 64 -9.59 -17.19 -33.41
N GLY A 65 -8.87 -16.52 -34.32
CA GLY A 65 -8.02 -15.37 -33.97
C GLY A 65 -8.79 -14.14 -33.47
N ALA A 66 -10.01 -13.87 -33.98
CA ALA A 66 -10.80 -12.72 -33.52
C ALA A 66 -11.30 -12.94 -32.09
N VAL A 67 -11.75 -14.16 -31.79
CA VAL A 67 -12.17 -14.54 -30.43
C VAL A 67 -10.99 -14.45 -29.47
N MET A 68 -9.80 -14.90 -29.89
CA MET A 68 -8.58 -14.79 -29.10
C MET A 68 -8.20 -13.32 -28.83
N GLY A 69 -8.12 -12.48 -29.86
CA GLY A 69 -7.84 -11.05 -29.70
C GLY A 69 -8.84 -10.35 -28.78
N LEU A 70 -10.14 -10.62 -28.95
CA LEU A 70 -11.20 -10.01 -28.15
C LEU A 70 -11.16 -10.48 -26.69
N SER A 71 -10.91 -11.76 -26.44
CA SER A 71 -10.73 -12.29 -25.08
C SER A 71 -9.50 -11.71 -24.37
N LEU A 72 -8.40 -11.50 -25.09
CA LEU A 72 -7.20 -10.82 -24.57
C LEU A 72 -7.48 -9.35 -24.22
N ILE A 73 -8.24 -8.64 -25.05
CA ILE A 73 -8.63 -7.24 -24.80
C ILE A 73 -9.51 -7.16 -23.55
N ILE A 74 -10.58 -7.96 -23.47
CA ILE A 74 -11.49 -7.96 -22.32
C ILE A 74 -10.76 -8.41 -21.05
N GLY A 75 -10.01 -9.50 -21.13
CA GLY A 75 -9.23 -10.01 -20.00
C GLY A 75 -8.21 -8.98 -19.53
N GLY A 76 -7.48 -8.35 -20.44
CA GLY A 76 -6.53 -7.28 -20.17
C GLY A 76 -7.18 -6.10 -19.44
N LEU A 77 -8.34 -5.62 -19.90
CA LEU A 77 -9.09 -4.55 -19.24
C LEU A 77 -9.51 -4.92 -17.81
N VAL A 78 -10.02 -6.14 -17.61
CA VAL A 78 -10.41 -6.61 -16.27
C VAL A 78 -9.21 -6.65 -15.34
N LEU A 79 -8.07 -7.19 -15.79
CA LEU A 79 -6.83 -7.23 -15.00
C LEU A 79 -6.29 -5.84 -14.67
N ILE A 80 -6.37 -4.89 -15.61
CA ILE A 80 -5.95 -3.50 -15.38
C ILE A 80 -6.81 -2.86 -14.29
N VAL A 81 -8.14 -2.94 -14.40
CA VAL A 81 -9.06 -2.36 -13.42
C VAL A 81 -8.85 -3.00 -12.05
N TYR A 82 -8.76 -4.33 -12.00
CA TYR A 82 -8.51 -5.04 -10.75
C TYR A 82 -7.16 -4.66 -10.13
N GLY A 83 -6.09 -4.60 -10.92
CA GLY A 83 -4.75 -4.22 -10.46
C GLY A 83 -4.71 -2.81 -9.87
N ILE A 84 -5.40 -1.84 -10.48
CA ILE A 84 -5.51 -0.47 -9.97
C ILE A 84 -6.27 -0.45 -8.63
N VAL A 85 -7.45 -1.06 -8.59
CA VAL A 85 -8.30 -1.06 -7.39
C VAL A 85 -7.57 -1.76 -6.23
N ALA A 86 -6.99 -2.94 -6.48
CA ALA A 86 -6.23 -3.68 -5.51
C ALA A 86 -4.99 -2.90 -5.03
N GLY A 87 -4.24 -2.26 -5.95
CA GLY A 87 -3.08 -1.45 -5.61
C GLY A 87 -3.41 -0.26 -4.70
N ILE A 88 -4.53 0.43 -4.97
CA ILE A 88 -5.01 1.53 -4.12
C ILE A 88 -5.43 1.01 -2.74
N SER A 89 -6.15 -0.11 -2.68
CA SER A 89 -6.58 -0.70 -1.41
C SER A 89 -5.38 -1.15 -0.56
N TYR A 90 -4.43 -1.87 -1.15
CA TYR A 90 -3.27 -2.37 -0.42
C TYR A 90 -2.33 -1.25 0.04
N SER A 91 -2.12 -0.21 -0.76
CA SER A 91 -1.30 0.96 -0.37
C SER A 91 -1.94 1.76 0.77
N ARG A 92 -3.28 1.84 0.80
CA ARG A 92 -4.03 2.46 1.92
C ARG A 92 -3.90 1.66 3.20
N ASP A 93 -4.08 0.35 3.13
CA ASP A 93 -3.95 -0.54 4.29
C ASP A 93 -2.55 -0.44 4.88
N ARG A 94 -1.51 -0.50 4.03
CA ARG A 94 -0.11 -0.29 4.44
C ARG A 94 0.11 1.03 5.15
N SER A 95 -0.42 2.11 4.58
CA SER A 95 -0.27 3.46 5.13
C SER A 95 -0.95 3.59 6.49
N TRP A 96 -2.11 2.93 6.67
CA TRP A 96 -2.82 2.91 7.94
C TRP A 96 -2.04 2.12 9.01
N TYR A 97 -1.55 0.91 8.67
CA TYR A 97 -0.76 0.10 9.60
C TYR A 97 0.53 0.79 10.05
N MET A 98 1.25 1.42 9.12
CA MET A 98 2.49 2.16 9.44
C MET A 98 2.22 3.39 10.32
N ASN A 99 1.09 4.07 10.11
CA ASN A 99 0.72 5.21 10.94
C ASN A 99 0.36 4.77 12.36
N GLU A 100 -0.29 3.61 12.51
CA GLU A 100 -0.65 3.06 13.82
C GLU A 100 0.59 2.55 14.58
N LEU A 101 1.55 1.93 13.89
CA LEU A 101 2.87 1.62 14.44
C LEU A 101 3.60 2.88 14.94
N ARG A 102 3.57 3.97 14.16
CA ARG A 102 4.23 5.24 14.53
C ARG A 102 3.59 5.86 15.77
N LYS A 103 2.27 5.82 15.89
CA LYS A 103 1.55 6.29 17.08
C LYS A 103 1.94 5.49 18.31
N ALA A 104 1.91 4.15 18.23
CA ALA A 104 2.28 3.28 19.35
C ALA A 104 3.72 3.52 19.82
N ASN A 105 4.66 3.70 18.87
CA ASN A 105 6.06 3.95 19.20
C ASN A 105 6.27 5.35 19.83
N SER A 106 5.61 6.39 19.31
CA SER A 106 5.69 7.75 19.87
C SER A 106 5.09 7.85 21.28
N LEU A 107 4.05 7.05 21.56
CA LEU A 107 3.43 6.99 22.89
C LEU A 107 4.41 6.34 23.88
N GLU A 108 5.09 5.27 23.47
CA GLU A 108 6.12 4.65 24.31
C GLU A 108 7.31 5.58 24.55
N GLU A 109 7.80 6.29 23.53
CA GLU A 109 8.88 7.29 23.66
C GLU A 109 8.52 8.44 24.61
N THR A 110 7.28 8.93 24.55
CA THR A 110 6.80 9.98 25.45
C THR A 110 6.64 9.50 26.88
N LEU A 111 6.17 8.26 27.08
CA LEU A 111 6.11 7.62 28.40
C LEU A 111 7.49 7.39 28.99
N LEU A 112 8.44 6.91 28.18
CA LEU A 112 9.83 6.73 28.58
C LEU A 112 10.45 8.07 28.97
N SER A 113 10.33 9.11 28.12
CA SER A 113 10.83 10.45 28.41
C SER A 113 10.23 11.05 29.68
N ARG A 114 8.92 10.89 29.90
CA ARG A 114 8.25 11.35 31.13
C ARG A 114 8.76 10.60 32.35
N LYS A 115 8.99 9.28 32.24
CA LYS A 115 9.57 8.46 33.31
C LYS A 115 11.00 8.88 33.64
N THR A 116 11.84 9.16 32.64
CA THR A 116 13.21 9.66 32.87
C THR A 116 13.22 11.01 33.56
N VAL A 117 12.32 11.93 33.18
CA VAL A 117 12.19 13.24 33.83
C VAL A 117 11.75 13.10 35.28
N ALA A 118 10.75 12.24 35.56
CA ALA A 118 10.26 11.99 36.92
C ALA A 118 11.35 11.40 37.83
N VAL A 119 12.13 10.43 37.34
CA VAL A 119 13.25 9.85 38.09
C VAL A 119 14.34 10.89 38.36
N LYS A 120 14.62 11.78 37.41
CA LYS A 120 15.63 12.84 37.55
C LYS A 120 15.22 13.89 38.60
N GLU A 121 13.93 14.22 38.65
CA GLU A 121 13.33 15.09 39.68
C GLU A 121 13.45 14.47 41.08
N GLU A 122 13.16 13.18 41.23
CA GLU A 122 13.28 12.48 42.51
C GLU A 122 14.74 12.43 43.02
N ILE A 123 15.70 12.14 42.14
CA ILE A 123 17.13 12.15 42.49
C ILE A 123 17.56 13.56 42.94
N LYS A 124 17.02 14.62 42.33
CA LYS A 124 17.35 16.00 42.68
C LYS A 124 16.77 16.40 44.04
N LYS A 125 15.57 15.93 44.39
CA LYS A 125 14.95 16.13 45.71
C LYS A 125 15.70 15.39 46.82
N GLN A 126 16.20 14.19 46.54
CA GLN A 126 17.00 13.41 47.51
C GLN A 126 18.39 14.01 47.77
N LYS A 127 18.97 14.74 46.81
CA LYS A 127 20.28 15.40 46.95
C LYS A 127 20.20 16.84 47.49
N ALA A 128 19.01 17.39 47.74
CA ALA A 128 18.88 18.73 48.29
C ALA A 128 19.23 18.71 49.80
N PRO A 129 20.23 19.49 50.26
CA PRO A 129 20.59 19.53 51.67
C PRO A 129 19.44 20.17 52.47
N VAL A 130 19.00 19.47 53.53
CA VAL A 130 18.05 19.97 54.52
C VAL A 130 18.61 21.27 55.12
N LYS A 131 18.13 22.42 54.66
CA LYS A 131 18.42 23.72 55.28
C LYS A 131 17.85 23.70 56.71
N LYS A 132 18.71 23.46 57.69
CA LYS A 132 18.42 23.70 59.11
C LYS A 132 18.11 25.19 59.28
N THR A 133 16.84 25.53 59.45
CA THR A 133 16.40 26.82 59.98
C THR A 133 16.82 26.91 61.45
N SER A 134 18.02 27.44 61.70
CA SER A 134 18.38 27.96 63.02
C SER A 134 17.69 29.31 63.18
N LYS A 135 16.59 29.33 63.93
CA LYS A 135 15.88 30.54 64.31
C LYS A 135 16.67 31.18 65.46
N ASN A 136 17.21 32.36 65.16
CA ASN A 136 18.04 33.20 66.01
C ASN A 136 17.34 33.48 67.36
N SER A 137 17.91 32.98 68.46
CA SER A 137 17.62 33.46 69.81
C SER A 137 18.62 34.57 70.13
N GLY A 138 18.22 35.81 69.86
CA GLY A 138 18.99 37.00 70.15
C GLY A 138 18.38 37.79 71.30
N LYS A 139 19.10 37.78 72.42
CA LYS A 139 19.10 38.73 73.56
C LYS A 139 17.87 38.81 74.46
#